data_AF-A0A9R0RTL5-F1
#
_entry.id   AF-A0A9R0RTL5-F1
#
_cell.length_a   1.000
_cell.length_b   1.000
_cell.length_c   1.000
_cell.angle_alpha   90.00
_cell.angle_beta   90.00
_cell.angle_gamma   90.00
#
_symmetry.space_group_name_H-M   'P 1'
#
loop_
_entity.id
_entity.type
_entity.pdbx_description
1 polymer ?
#
loop_
_entity_poly.entity_id
_entity_poly.type
_entity_poly.pdbx_seq_one_letter_code
_entity_poly.pdbx_strand_id
1 'polypeptide(L)'
;MLIDHNWTEILKRRDMYMEAFVGFDPNVVAKMNEDDIAVISANKELKLAECRVRCIVENAKCIRKASALRFLVAKEFGSFSGYIWGHMNHRPMVGKYKHHKYIPLRTPKSEGMSKDLIRRGFRLVGPVIVYSFMQASGMVIDHLVGCFRFSECVRLAEQSWGISNVAT
;
A
#
# COMPACT_ATOMS: atom_id res chain seq x y z
N MET A 1 3.70 -10.63 -0.01
CA MET A 1 2.95 -11.34 1.05
C MET A 1 1.61 -11.86 0.53
N LEU A 2 0.72 -11.02 -0.02
CA LEU A 2 -0.59 -11.47 -0.55
C LEU A 2 -0.54 -12.54 -1.65
N ILE A 3 0.61 -12.72 -2.32
CA ILE A 3 0.81 -13.79 -3.31
C ILE A 3 0.94 -15.16 -2.62
N ASP A 4 1.53 -15.19 -1.42
CA ASP A 4 1.94 -16.43 -0.75
C ASP A 4 0.94 -16.84 0.34
N HIS A 5 0.27 -15.86 0.96
CA HIS A 5 -0.64 -16.05 2.09
C HIS A 5 -1.91 -15.22 1.94
N ASN A 6 -3.01 -15.72 2.49
CA ASN A 6 -4.24 -14.93 2.60
C ASN A 6 -4.11 -13.81 3.65
N TRP A 7 -5.01 -12.83 3.61
CA TRP A 7 -4.94 -11.65 4.48
C TRP A 7 -4.97 -11.99 5.98
N THR A 8 -5.79 -12.97 6.39
CA THR A 8 -5.90 -13.41 7.78
C THR A 8 -4.58 -13.96 8.31
N GLU A 9 -3.90 -14.80 7.52
CA GLU A 9 -2.58 -15.35 7.90
C GLU A 9 -1.49 -14.27 7.97
N ILE A 10 -1.55 -13.27 7.09
CA ILE A 10 -0.63 -12.12 7.14
C ILE A 10 -0.87 -11.31 8.42
N LEU A 11 -2.13 -11.02 8.77
CA LEU A 11 -2.46 -10.24 9.95
C LEU A 11 -2.05 -10.93 11.26
N LYS A 12 -2.19 -12.26 11.35
CA LYS A 12 -1.71 -13.03 12.52
C LYS A 12 -0.21 -12.89 12.77
N ARG A 13 0.57 -12.63 11.72
CA ARG A 13 2.04 -12.47 11.77
C ARG A 13 2.47 -11.01 11.76
N ARG A 14 1.52 -10.06 11.80
CA ARG A 14 1.81 -8.63 11.65
C ARG A 14 2.88 -8.16 12.63
N ASP A 15 2.75 -8.49 13.91
CA ASP A 15 3.69 -8.02 14.93
C ASP A 15 5.09 -8.59 14.72
N MET A 16 5.17 -9.86 14.29
CA MET A 16 6.45 -10.47 13.92
C MET A 16 7.09 -9.78 12.70
N TYR A 17 6.30 -9.38 11.72
CA TYR A 17 6.80 -8.58 10.59
C TYR A 17 7.23 -7.19 11.04
N MET A 18 6.48 -6.55 11.93
CA MET A 18 6.84 -5.25 12.50
C MET A 18 8.20 -5.35 13.21
N GLU A 19 8.43 -6.39 14.00
CA GLU A 19 9.72 -6.60 14.66
C GLU A 19 10.84 -6.88 13.64
N ALA A 20 10.63 -7.86 12.74
CA ALA A 20 11.64 -8.26 11.76
C ALA A 20 12.07 -7.13 10.81
N PHE A 21 11.16 -6.20 10.51
CA PHE A 21 11.42 -5.05 9.64
C PHE A 21 11.48 -3.72 10.39
N VAL A 22 11.73 -3.72 11.70
CA VAL A 22 11.94 -2.51 12.52
C VAL A 22 10.84 -1.46 12.30
N GLY A 23 9.59 -1.87 12.49
CA GLY A 23 8.39 -1.07 12.27
C GLY A 23 8.13 -0.70 10.81
N PHE A 24 8.81 -1.33 9.87
CA PHE A 24 8.86 -0.96 8.45
C PHE A 24 9.38 0.47 8.19
N ASP A 25 10.29 0.99 9.04
CA ASP A 25 10.94 2.28 8.75
C ASP A 25 11.78 2.16 7.47
N PRO A 26 11.42 2.87 6.38
CA PRO A 26 12.13 2.76 5.11
C PRO A 26 13.60 3.22 5.21
N ASN A 27 13.97 4.05 6.19
CA ASN A 27 15.35 4.48 6.39
C ASN A 27 16.24 3.40 7.00
N VAL A 28 15.63 2.51 7.80
CA VAL A 28 16.31 1.36 8.42
C VAL A 28 16.29 0.18 7.45
N VAL A 29 15.11 -0.20 6.97
CA VAL A 29 14.93 -1.38 6.11
C VAL A 29 15.71 -1.26 4.80
N ALA A 30 15.82 -0.05 4.22
CA ALA A 30 16.60 0.16 2.99
C ALA A 30 18.11 -0.09 3.15
N LYS A 31 18.62 -0.12 4.39
CA LYS A 31 20.04 -0.34 4.71
C LYS A 31 20.35 -1.80 5.08
N MET A 32 19.33 -2.65 5.21
CA MET A 32 19.51 -4.07 5.50
C MET A 32 20.39 -4.72 4.43
N ASN A 33 21.38 -5.49 4.88
CA ASN A 33 22.37 -6.16 4.04
C ASN A 33 22.01 -7.65 3.82
N GLU A 34 22.93 -8.41 3.22
CA GLU A 34 22.71 -9.84 2.95
C GLU A 34 22.58 -10.67 4.23
N ASP A 35 23.30 -10.33 5.30
CA ASP A 35 23.23 -11.04 6.58
C ASP A 35 21.87 -10.82 7.24
N ASP A 36 21.35 -9.58 7.21
CA ASP A 36 20.01 -9.27 7.70
C ASP A 36 18.93 -10.06 6.93
N ILE A 37 19.07 -10.12 5.61
CA ILE A 37 18.16 -10.88 4.74
C ILE A 37 18.21 -12.38 5.07
N ALA A 38 19.42 -12.94 5.25
CA ALA A 38 19.61 -14.34 5.63
C ALA A 38 18.99 -14.65 6.99
N VAL A 39 19.20 -13.80 8.00
CA VAL A 39 18.61 -13.96 9.34
C VAL A 39 17.09 -13.93 9.29
N ILE A 40 16.50 -12.93 8.63
CA ILE A 40 15.03 -12.80 8.53
C ILE A 40 14.43 -13.99 7.78
N SER A 41 15.03 -14.40 6.66
CA SER A 41 14.53 -15.51 5.84
C SER A 41 14.69 -16.90 6.48
N ALA A 42 15.67 -17.06 7.38
CA ALA A 42 15.82 -18.29 8.17
C ALA A 42 14.72 -18.46 9.23
N ASN A 43 14.04 -17.38 9.61
CA ASN A 43 12.94 -17.44 10.58
C ASN A 43 11.68 -18.07 9.94
N LYS A 44 11.49 -19.37 10.19
CA LYS A 44 10.37 -20.16 9.67
C LYS A 44 8.99 -19.65 10.12
N GLU A 45 8.91 -18.99 11.28
CA GLU A 45 7.66 -18.43 11.77
C GLU A 45 7.18 -17.23 10.94
N LEU A 46 8.09 -16.53 10.26
CA LEU A 46 7.69 -15.47 9.33
C LEU A 46 7.07 -16.01 8.03
N LYS A 47 7.36 -17.27 7.68
CA LYS A 47 6.98 -17.91 6.40
C LYS A 47 7.27 -17.00 5.20
N LEU A 48 8.41 -16.32 5.22
CA LEU A 48 8.89 -15.46 4.14
C LEU A 48 10.07 -16.12 3.45
N ALA A 49 9.92 -16.40 2.16
CA ALA A 49 11.06 -16.78 1.32
C ALA A 49 12.05 -15.61 1.23
N GLU A 50 13.34 -15.90 1.08
CA GLU A 50 14.40 -14.89 0.97
C GLU A 50 14.12 -13.85 -0.12
N CYS A 51 13.61 -14.28 -1.28
CA CYS A 51 13.24 -13.37 -2.37
C CYS A 51 12.17 -12.35 -1.96
N ARG A 52 11.29 -12.68 -1.00
CA ARG A 52 10.28 -11.75 -0.46
C ARG A 52 10.90 -10.75 0.49
N VAL A 53 11.81 -11.17 1.36
CA VAL A 53 12.57 -10.29 2.25
C VAL A 53 13.34 -9.27 1.40
N ARG A 54 14.06 -9.74 0.38
CA ARG A 54 14.79 -8.89 -0.56
C ARG A 54 13.86 -7.89 -1.28
N CYS A 55 12.68 -8.32 -1.72
CA CYS A 55 11.70 -7.40 -2.32
C CYS A 55 11.26 -6.29 -1.35
N ILE A 56 11.09 -6.58 -0.06
CA ILE A 56 10.72 -5.59 0.96
C ILE A 56 11.86 -4.57 1.12
N VAL A 57 13.10 -5.03 1.20
CA VAL A 57 14.30 -4.16 1.27
C VAL A 57 14.43 -3.27 0.03
N GLU A 58 14.24 -3.81 -1.18
CA GLU A 58 14.26 -3.03 -2.41
C GLU A 58 13.13 -1.99 -2.48
N ASN A 59 11.92 -2.36 -2.04
CA ASN A 59 10.80 -1.42 -1.96
C ASN A 59 11.09 -0.29 -0.95
N ALA A 60 11.72 -0.58 0.19
CA ALA A 60 12.15 0.44 1.15
C ALA A 60 13.18 1.39 0.53
N LYS A 61 14.13 0.88 -0.26
CA LYS A 61 15.08 1.72 -1.03
C LYS A 61 14.35 2.65 -2.01
N CYS A 62 13.31 2.16 -2.71
CA CYS A 62 12.48 2.99 -3.58
C CYS A 62 11.72 4.07 -2.81
N ILE A 63 11.12 3.75 -1.66
CA ILE A 63 10.42 4.72 -0.79
C ILE A 63 11.39 5.80 -0.29
N ARG A 64 12.59 5.39 0.15
CA ARG A 64 13.62 6.33 0.60
C ARG A 64 14.06 7.26 -0.53
N LYS A 65 14.26 6.75 -1.76
CA LYS A 65 14.56 7.58 -2.94
C LYS A 65 13.43 8.57 -3.25
N ALA A 66 12.18 8.13 -3.23
CA ALA A 66 11.02 9.00 -3.44
C ALA A 66 10.92 10.10 -2.37
N SER A 67 11.29 9.79 -1.13
CA SER A 67 11.27 10.74 -0.02
C SER A 67 12.50 11.67 0.01
N ALA A 68 13.67 11.18 -0.41
CA ALA A 68 14.91 11.94 -0.48
C ALA A 68 14.95 12.92 -1.66
N LEU A 69 14.21 12.64 -2.75
CA LEU A 69 14.01 13.59 -3.85
C LEU A 69 13.41 14.93 -3.38
N ARG A 70 12.79 14.99 -2.19
CA ARG A 70 12.43 16.25 -1.51
C ARG A 70 13.60 17.24 -1.40
N PHE A 71 14.83 16.76 -1.24
CA PHE A 71 16.02 17.61 -1.07
C PHE A 71 16.71 17.99 -2.38
N LEU A 72 16.59 17.18 -3.44
CA LEU A 72 17.31 17.40 -4.71
C LEU A 72 16.41 17.92 -5.84
N VAL A 73 15.10 17.68 -5.78
CA VAL A 73 14.12 18.11 -6.78
C VAL A 73 12.85 18.54 -6.04
N ALA A 74 12.74 19.84 -5.76
CA ALA A 74 11.58 20.45 -5.11
C ALA A 74 10.25 20.34 -5.91
N LYS A 75 10.13 19.43 -6.88
CA LYS A 75 9.08 19.49 -7.91
C LYS A 75 8.34 18.22 -8.29
N GLU A 76 8.66 17.01 -7.81
CA GLU A 76 7.87 15.84 -8.24
C GLU A 76 6.71 15.47 -7.30
N PHE A 77 6.93 15.08 -6.03
CA PHE A 77 5.81 14.64 -5.17
C PHE A 77 5.94 14.91 -3.65
N GLY A 78 7.11 15.38 -3.18
CA GLY A 78 7.35 15.77 -1.78
C GLY A 78 7.46 14.62 -0.75
N SER A 79 6.64 13.57 -0.86
CA SER A 79 6.66 12.37 -0.01
C SER A 79 6.11 11.15 -0.74
N PHE A 80 6.38 9.93 -0.24
CA PHE A 80 5.76 8.71 -0.79
C PHE A 80 4.22 8.75 -0.71
N SER A 81 3.66 9.28 0.38
CA SER A 81 2.21 9.49 0.50
C SER A 81 1.69 10.45 -0.57
N GLY A 82 2.34 11.60 -0.76
CA GLY A 82 1.98 12.57 -1.80
C GLY A 82 2.04 11.98 -3.20
N TYR A 83 3.06 11.16 -3.48
CA TYR A 83 3.20 10.44 -4.74
C TYR A 83 2.04 9.46 -4.98
N ILE A 84 1.76 8.58 -4.01
CA ILE A 84 0.68 7.59 -4.09
C ILE A 84 -0.69 8.28 -4.23
N TRP A 85 -0.98 9.32 -3.45
CA TRP A 85 -2.22 10.08 -3.54
C TRP A 85 -2.31 10.95 -4.80
N GLY A 86 -1.18 11.35 -5.39
CA GLY A 86 -1.11 12.07 -6.65
C GLY A 86 -1.72 11.27 -7.80
N HIS A 87 -1.54 9.94 -7.80
CA HIS A 87 -2.27 9.08 -8.74
C HIS A 87 -3.79 9.24 -8.59
N MET A 88 -4.30 9.47 -7.38
CA MET A 88 -5.72 9.58 -7.07
C MET A 88 -6.28 11.00 -7.17
N ASN A 89 -5.51 11.95 -7.71
CA ASN A 89 -5.86 13.38 -7.64
C ASN A 89 -6.17 13.82 -6.20
N HIS A 90 -5.53 13.19 -5.21
CA HIS A 90 -5.74 13.43 -3.79
C HIS A 90 -7.20 13.29 -3.33
N ARG A 91 -7.98 12.41 -3.97
CA ARG A 91 -9.37 12.14 -3.59
C ARG A 91 -9.66 10.64 -3.56
N PRO A 92 -10.28 10.12 -2.47
CA PRO A 92 -10.72 8.74 -2.42
C PRO A 92 -11.81 8.44 -3.46
N MET A 93 -11.85 7.21 -3.96
CA MET A 93 -12.95 6.71 -4.80
C MET A 93 -13.95 5.94 -3.94
N VAL A 94 -15.25 6.07 -4.20
CA VAL A 94 -16.30 5.34 -3.47
C VAL A 94 -17.03 4.38 -4.42
N GLY A 95 -16.89 3.07 -4.19
CA GLY A 95 -17.38 2.03 -5.10
C GLY A 95 -18.91 1.82 -5.09
N LYS A 96 -19.61 2.22 -4.03
CA LYS A 96 -21.09 2.11 -3.84
C LYS A 96 -21.68 0.73 -4.24
N TYR A 97 -20.93 -0.34 -4.04
CA TYR A 97 -21.34 -1.69 -4.43
C TYR A 97 -22.41 -2.25 -3.48
N LYS A 98 -23.44 -2.91 -4.02
CA LYS A 98 -24.45 -3.62 -3.20
C LYS A 98 -24.02 -5.04 -2.83
N HIS A 99 -23.21 -5.69 -3.67
CA HIS A 99 -22.75 -7.07 -3.47
C HIS A 99 -21.26 -7.20 -3.76
N HIS A 100 -20.56 -8.04 -2.99
CA HIS A 100 -19.11 -8.23 -3.09
C HIS A 100 -18.65 -8.70 -4.48
N LYS A 101 -19.47 -9.49 -5.19
CA LYS A 101 -19.17 -9.98 -6.54
C LYS A 101 -19.01 -8.87 -7.60
N TYR A 102 -19.50 -7.66 -7.30
CA TYR A 102 -19.37 -6.50 -8.19
C TYR A 102 -18.11 -5.68 -7.90
N ILE A 103 -17.39 -5.97 -6.80
CA ILE A 103 -16.12 -5.33 -6.50
C ILE A 103 -15.07 -5.92 -7.45
N PRO A 104 -14.42 -5.11 -8.28
CA PRO A 104 -13.43 -5.60 -9.22
C PRO A 104 -12.14 -6.03 -8.50
N LEU A 105 -11.36 -6.93 -9.11
CA LEU A 105 -10.04 -7.32 -8.57
C LEU A 105 -8.97 -6.25 -8.84
N ARG A 106 -9.18 -5.40 -9.84
CA ARG A 106 -8.30 -4.30 -10.26
C ARG A 106 -9.12 -3.24 -11.00
N THR A 107 -8.59 -2.03 -11.10
CA THR A 107 -9.21 -0.93 -11.83
C THR A 107 -8.21 -0.30 -12.80
N PRO A 108 -8.66 0.48 -13.80
CA PRO A 108 -7.73 1.25 -14.65
C PRO A 108 -6.77 2.12 -13.83
N LYS A 109 -7.23 2.60 -12.67
CA LYS A 109 -6.44 3.39 -11.73
C LYS A 109 -5.34 2.56 -11.06
N SER A 110 -5.66 1.36 -10.58
CA SER A 110 -4.65 0.46 -9.98
C SER A 110 -3.67 -0.08 -11.03
N GLU A 111 -4.11 -0.27 -12.27
CA GLU A 111 -3.24 -0.64 -13.39
C GLU A 111 -2.24 0.46 -13.74
N GLY A 112 -2.70 1.71 -13.81
CA GLY A 112 -1.83 2.87 -14.04
C GLY A 112 -0.78 3.04 -12.93
N MET A 113 -1.23 2.99 -11.68
CA MET A 113 -0.33 3.10 -10.52
C MET A 113 0.67 1.93 -10.45
N SER A 114 0.21 0.70 -10.72
CA SER A 114 1.07 -0.49 -10.78
C SER A 114 2.18 -0.33 -11.82
N LYS A 115 1.84 0.11 -13.05
CA LYS A 115 2.83 0.34 -14.12
C LYS A 115 3.89 1.37 -13.70
N ASP A 116 3.48 2.48 -13.07
CA ASP A 116 4.42 3.50 -12.62
C ASP A 116 5.31 3.02 -11.47
N LEU A 117 4.75 2.32 -10.49
CA LEU A 117 5.51 1.72 -9.39
C LEU A 117 6.57 0.74 -9.92
N ILE A 118 6.20 -0.13 -10.87
CA ILE A 118 7.14 -1.07 -11.51
C ILE A 118 8.26 -0.30 -12.23
N ARG A 119 7.91 0.75 -13.01
CA ARG A 119 8.88 1.61 -13.70
C ARG A 119 9.86 2.27 -12.72
N ARG A 120 9.40 2.61 -11.51
CA ARG A 120 10.23 3.19 -10.44
C ARG A 120 10.98 2.15 -9.59
N GLY A 121 10.94 0.87 -9.98
CA GLY A 121 11.74 -0.20 -9.40
C GLY A 121 11.06 -0.95 -8.25
N PHE A 122 9.83 -0.61 -7.88
CA PHE A 122 9.09 -1.39 -6.89
C PHE A 122 8.82 -2.81 -7.39
N ARG A 123 8.83 -3.76 -6.46
CA ARG A 123 8.66 -5.19 -6.68
C ARG A 123 7.37 -5.69 -6.04
N LEU A 124 6.75 -6.69 -6.67
CA LEU A 124 5.50 -7.32 -6.22
C LEU A 124 4.33 -6.34 -6.08
N VAL A 125 4.25 -5.37 -7.00
CA VAL A 125 3.23 -4.31 -7.04
C VAL A 125 2.31 -4.47 -8.26
N GLY A 126 1.83 -5.69 -8.50
CA GLY A 126 0.88 -5.96 -9.60
C GLY A 126 -0.48 -5.28 -9.38
N PRO A 127 -1.31 -5.08 -10.43
CA PRO A 127 -2.52 -4.27 -10.34
C PRO A 127 -3.55 -4.72 -9.28
N VAL A 128 -3.62 -6.02 -9.01
CA VAL A 128 -4.50 -6.61 -7.97
C VAL A 128 -3.97 -6.31 -6.56
N ILE A 129 -2.66 -6.40 -6.36
CA ILE A 129 -2.00 -6.07 -5.08
C ILE A 129 -2.14 -4.58 -4.82
N VAL A 130 -1.91 -3.75 -5.85
CA VAL A 130 -2.08 -2.30 -5.75
C VAL A 130 -3.52 -1.94 -5.45
N TYR A 131 -4.51 -2.58 -6.08
CA TYR A 131 -5.92 -2.33 -5.76
C TYR A 131 -6.26 -2.73 -4.32
N SER A 132 -5.77 -3.88 -3.86
CA SER A 132 -5.92 -4.33 -2.47
C SER A 132 -5.30 -3.32 -1.48
N PHE A 133 -4.13 -2.78 -1.82
CA PHE A 133 -3.48 -1.71 -1.05
C PHE A 133 -4.31 -0.43 -1.04
N MET A 134 -4.87 -0.02 -2.18
CA MET A 134 -5.73 1.16 -2.28
C MET A 134 -6.99 1.03 -1.41
N GLN A 135 -7.58 -0.16 -1.35
CA GLN A 135 -8.71 -0.45 -0.46
C GLN A 135 -8.29 -0.40 1.01
N ALA A 136 -7.20 -1.09 1.39
CA ALA A 136 -6.73 -1.16 2.77
C ALA A 136 -6.24 0.19 3.33
N SER A 137 -5.72 1.08 2.46
CA SER A 137 -5.25 2.42 2.82
C SER A 137 -6.33 3.50 2.77
N GLY A 138 -7.56 3.16 2.38
CA GLY A 138 -8.69 4.09 2.30
C GLY A 138 -8.65 5.02 1.07
N MET A 139 -7.78 4.76 0.10
CA MET A 139 -7.81 5.42 -1.21
C MET A 139 -9.06 5.00 -2.01
N VAL A 140 -9.57 3.80 -1.74
CA VAL A 140 -10.83 3.30 -2.29
C VAL A 140 -11.71 2.82 -1.14
N ILE A 141 -12.93 3.33 -1.08
CA ILE A 141 -13.95 2.95 -0.12
C ILE A 141 -14.89 1.95 -0.80
N ASP A 142 -14.54 0.66 -0.67
CA ASP A 142 -15.28 -0.48 -1.25
C ASP A 142 -16.11 -1.24 -0.22
N HIS A 143 -16.35 -0.63 0.95
CA HIS A 143 -17.42 -1.09 1.83
C HIS A 143 -18.73 -1.20 1.03
N LEU A 144 -19.43 -2.32 1.20
CA LEU A 144 -20.75 -2.47 0.59
C LEU A 144 -21.69 -1.40 1.14
N VAL A 145 -22.66 -0.94 0.35
CA VAL A 145 -23.62 0.09 0.78
C VAL A 145 -24.39 -0.34 2.03
N GLY A 146 -24.64 -1.64 2.21
CA GLY A 146 -25.27 -2.20 3.41
C GLY A 146 -24.33 -2.45 4.60
N CYS A 147 -23.03 -2.19 4.47
CA CYS A 147 -22.08 -2.32 5.56
C CYS A 147 -22.31 -1.21 6.60
N PHE A 148 -22.35 -1.57 7.88
CA PHE A 148 -22.55 -0.61 8.98
C PHE A 148 -21.51 0.52 9.01
N ARG A 149 -20.33 0.32 8.41
CA ARG A 149 -19.25 1.32 8.32
C ARG A 149 -19.28 2.17 7.05
N PHE A 150 -20.13 1.87 6.08
CA PHE A 150 -20.10 2.54 4.78
C PHE A 150 -20.20 4.07 4.91
N SER A 151 -21.25 4.54 5.59
CA SER A 151 -21.47 5.98 5.80
C SER A 151 -20.35 6.64 6.61
N GLU A 152 -19.82 5.94 7.61
CA GLU A 152 -18.69 6.41 8.41
C GLU A 152 -17.43 6.61 7.54
N CYS A 153 -17.05 5.59 6.76
CA CYS A 153 -15.87 5.62 5.91
C CYS A 153 -15.99 6.68 4.81
N VAL A 154 -17.16 6.85 4.20
CA VAL A 154 -17.41 7.90 3.20
C VAL A 154 -17.27 9.28 3.83
N ARG A 155 -17.88 9.51 5.00
CA ARG A 155 -17.77 10.79 5.71
C ARG A 155 -16.32 11.13 6.07
N LEU A 156 -15.55 10.17 6.58
CA LEU A 156 -14.13 10.36 6.90
C LEU A 156 -13.30 10.69 5.65
N ALA A 157 -13.59 10.04 4.53
CA ALA A 157 -12.99 10.34 3.24
C ALA A 157 -13.34 11.75 2.75
N GLU A 158 -14.57 12.23 2.93
CA GLU A 158 -14.97 13.58 2.51
C GLU A 158 -14.34 14.67 3.39
N GLN A 159 -14.30 14.46 4.71
CA GLN A 159 -13.73 15.40 5.68
C GLN A 159 -12.22 15.59 5.52
N SER A 160 -11.49 14.49 5.29
CA SER A 160 -10.02 14.53 5.19
C SER A 160 -9.52 15.24 3.93
N TRP A 161 -10.38 15.39 2.92
CA TRP A 161 -10.03 15.93 1.61
C TRP A 161 -10.88 17.12 1.17
N GLY A 162 -11.63 17.74 2.11
CA GLY A 162 -12.41 18.94 1.86
C GLY A 162 -13.48 18.80 0.77
N ILE A 163 -14.04 17.60 0.59
CA ILE A 163 -15.14 17.38 -0.36
C ILE A 163 -16.44 17.83 0.32
N SER A 164 -16.64 19.14 0.42
CA SER A 164 -17.96 19.71 0.72
C SER A 164 -18.80 19.67 -0.56
N ASN A 165 -19.42 18.53 -0.82
CA ASN A 165 -20.60 18.44 -1.69
C ASN A 165 -21.69 17.71 -0.91
N VAL A 166 -22.20 18.35 0.15
CA VAL A 166 -23.52 18.02 0.67
C VAL A 166 -24.49 18.91 -0.08
N ALA A 167 -25.02 18.38 -1.18
CA ALA A 167 -26.30 18.82 -1.68
C ALA A 167 -27.36 18.30 -0.69
N THR A 168 -27.87 19.21 0.13
CA THR A 168 -29.19 19.15 0.76
C THR A 168 -29.76 20.54 0.69
#